data_AF-A0A9D9I532-F1
#
_entry.id   AF-A0A9D9I532-F1
#
_cell.length_a   1.000
_cell.length_b   1.000
_cell.length_c   1.000
_cell.angle_alpha   90.00
_cell.angle_beta   90.00
_cell.angle_gamma   90.00
#
_symmetry.space_group_name_H-M   'P 1'
#
loop_
_entity.id
_entity.type
_entity.pdbx_description
1 polymer ?
#
loop_
_entity_poly.entity_id
_entity_poly.type
_entity_poly.pdbx_seq_one_letter_code
_entity_poly.pdbx_strand_id
1 'polypeptide(L)'
;MLIFGYRHISSGYIRAAIAIILGLLLMIWPNWISYIIGGIILLIGVVSIVTAFYMRGMRTIVASLVSASITTVVGLLIIMHSDKFPEVIVFLLGILLAIFGLYQFFSLLVVRKLTHVPVYDFILSAVSAAAGFVMLAWPDKSSKFLLIFIGASIFVYGISTLLATMRIRMAMNEEEKQTFSPYEDVSGEKKDKEDEASRKEEPTENDV
;
A
#
# COMPACT_ATOMS: atom_id res chain seq x y z
N MET A 1 -10.33 -4.65 -0.01
CA MET A 1 -9.54 -5.90 0.01
C MET A 1 -8.06 -5.55 0.25
N LEU A 2 -7.65 -5.39 1.51
CA LEU A 2 -6.24 -5.43 2.00
C LEU A 2 -6.22 -5.37 3.54
N ILE A 3 -7.03 -6.22 4.19
CA ILE A 3 -7.04 -6.42 5.67
C ILE A 3 -6.23 -7.68 6.05
N PHE A 4 -5.69 -8.41 5.07
CA PHE A 4 -4.84 -9.58 5.29
C PHE A 4 -3.40 -9.16 5.60
N GLY A 5 -3.11 -8.90 6.87
CA GLY A 5 -1.74 -8.64 7.31
C GLY A 5 -1.55 -8.28 8.78
N TYR A 6 -2.56 -8.41 9.63
CA TYR A 6 -2.50 -8.00 11.05
C TYR A 6 -1.99 -9.09 12.01
N ARG A 7 -1.10 -9.98 11.57
CA ARG A 7 -0.57 -11.05 12.46
C ARG A 7 0.59 -10.60 13.36
N HIS A 8 1.11 -9.38 13.17
CA HIS A 8 2.01 -8.72 14.12
C HIS A 8 1.68 -7.22 14.19
N ILE A 9 1.20 -6.73 15.34
CA ILE A 9 0.87 -5.31 15.59
C ILE A 9 2.09 -4.38 15.37
N SER A 10 3.31 -4.91 15.52
CA SER A 10 4.57 -4.22 15.22
C SER A 10 4.75 -3.89 13.72
N SER A 11 4.11 -4.63 12.83
CA SER A 11 4.23 -4.46 11.37
C SER A 11 3.47 -3.25 10.83
N GLY A 12 2.41 -2.80 11.51
CA GLY A 12 1.60 -1.65 11.10
C GLY A 12 2.37 -0.33 11.16
N TYR A 13 3.12 -0.11 12.25
CA TYR A 13 3.95 1.08 12.43
C TYR A 13 5.10 1.15 11.44
N ILE A 14 5.79 0.02 11.22
CA ILE A 14 6.90 -0.05 10.27
C ILE A 14 6.39 0.26 8.86
N ARG A 15 5.26 -0.31 8.47
CA ARG A 15 4.66 -0.06 7.15
C ARG A 15 4.19 1.39 6.99
N ALA A 16 3.57 1.97 8.02
CA ALA A 16 3.16 3.37 8.02
C ALA A 16 4.37 4.32 7.95
N ALA A 17 5.41 4.06 8.75
CA ALA A 17 6.65 4.85 8.75
C ALA A 17 7.33 4.80 7.38
N ILE A 18 7.46 3.60 6.79
CA ILE A 18 8.01 3.43 5.44
C ILE A 18 7.15 4.18 4.41
N ALA A 19 5.83 4.08 4.46
CA ALA A 19 4.95 4.78 3.52
C ALA A 19 5.06 6.30 3.65
N ILE A 20 5.12 6.84 4.87
CA ILE A 20 5.30 8.27 5.12
C ILE A 20 6.65 8.75 4.58
N ILE A 21 7.74 8.04 4.90
CA ILE A 21 9.10 8.38 4.45
C ILE A 21 9.16 8.31 2.91
N LEU A 22 8.64 7.26 2.30
CA LEU A 22 8.63 7.11 0.84
C LEU A 22 7.76 8.16 0.14
N GLY A 23 6.58 8.47 0.68
CA GLY A 23 5.70 9.50 0.15
C GLY A 23 6.32 10.90 0.22
N LEU A 24 6.99 11.22 1.33
CA LEU A 24 7.70 12.47 1.51
C LEU A 24 8.94 12.57 0.60
N LEU A 25 9.68 11.46 0.47
CA LEU A 25 10.84 11.38 -0.43
C LEU A 25 10.42 11.59 -1.89
N LEU A 26 9.29 11.02 -2.33
CA LEU A 26 8.72 11.24 -3.66
C LEU A 26 8.36 12.72 -3.90
N MET A 27 7.84 13.39 -2.88
CA MET A 27 7.38 14.77 -2.99
C MET A 27 8.55 15.76 -3.15
N ILE A 28 9.66 15.51 -2.47
CA ILE A 28 10.78 16.46 -2.39
C ILE A 28 11.85 16.15 -3.46
N TRP A 29 12.14 14.86 -3.74
CA TRP A 29 13.18 14.46 -4.69
C TRP A 29 12.72 13.33 -5.63
N PRO A 30 11.93 13.66 -6.67
CA PRO A 30 11.46 12.65 -7.63
C PRO A 30 12.61 11.96 -8.39
N ASN A 31 13.74 12.64 -8.60
CA ASN A 31 14.86 12.09 -9.37
C ASN A 31 15.58 10.92 -8.67
N TRP A 32 15.64 10.91 -7.33
CA TRP A 32 16.32 9.84 -6.58
C TRP A 32 15.59 8.49 -6.68
N ILE A 33 14.28 8.55 -6.90
CA ILE A 33 13.44 7.36 -7.01
C ILE A 33 13.75 6.56 -8.27
N SER A 34 14.03 7.22 -9.39
CA SER A 34 14.46 6.54 -10.62
C SER A 34 15.75 5.74 -10.41
N TYR A 35 16.71 6.29 -9.66
CA TYR A 35 17.95 5.58 -9.31
C TYR A 35 17.70 4.36 -8.42
N ILE A 36 16.84 4.50 -7.40
CA ILE A 36 16.49 3.40 -6.50
C ILE A 36 15.77 2.28 -7.26
N ILE A 37 14.78 2.63 -8.09
CA ILE A 37 14.02 1.67 -8.90
C ILE A 37 14.93 0.98 -9.91
N GLY A 38 15.76 1.75 -10.63
CA GLY A 38 16.74 1.20 -11.57
C GLY A 38 17.72 0.24 -10.89
N GLY A 39 18.21 0.60 -9.71
CA GLY A 39 19.09 -0.24 -8.90
C GLY A 39 18.42 -1.55 -8.46
N ILE A 40 17.17 -1.50 -8.00
CA ILE A 40 16.41 -2.70 -7.62
C ILE A 40 16.17 -3.61 -8.83
N ILE A 41 15.77 -3.05 -9.98
CA ILE A 41 15.54 -3.81 -11.22
C ILE A 41 16.85 -4.48 -11.68
N LEU A 42 17.96 -3.75 -11.65
CA LEU A 42 19.27 -4.30 -11.99
C LEU A 42 19.63 -5.45 -11.05
N LEU A 43 19.42 -5.29 -9.74
CA LEU A 43 19.69 -6.33 -8.75
C LEU A 43 18.83 -7.58 -8.99
N ILE A 44 17.54 -7.40 -9.29
CA ILE A 44 16.64 -8.51 -9.67
C ILE A 44 17.15 -9.22 -10.93
N GLY A 45 17.59 -8.45 -11.95
CA GLY A 45 18.19 -9.00 -13.16
C GLY A 45 19.42 -9.86 -12.86
N VAL A 46 20.34 -9.36 -12.05
CA VAL A 46 21.56 -10.08 -11.64
C VAL A 46 21.21 -11.36 -10.85
N VAL A 47 20.30 -11.28 -9.89
CA VAL A 47 19.84 -12.46 -9.12
C VAL A 47 19.19 -13.49 -10.06
N SER A 48 18.45 -13.04 -11.08
CA SER A 48 17.85 -13.92 -12.08
C SER A 48 18.91 -14.63 -12.95
N ILE A 49 20.04 -13.98 -13.26
CA ILE A 49 21.17 -14.62 -13.96
C ILE A 49 21.77 -15.70 -13.05
N VAL A 50 22.06 -15.37 -11.78
CA VAL A 50 22.67 -16.31 -10.83
C VAL A 50 21.77 -17.54 -10.61
N THR A 51 20.47 -17.33 -10.40
CA THR A 51 19.52 -18.45 -10.20
C THR A 51 19.38 -19.35 -11.42
N ALA A 52 19.51 -18.81 -12.63
CA ALA A 52 19.47 -19.61 -13.86
C ALA A 52 20.67 -20.56 -14.00
N PHE A 53 21.82 -20.26 -13.38
CA PHE A 53 22.97 -21.18 -13.32
C PHE A 53 22.73 -22.39 -12.41
N TYR A 54 21.85 -22.28 -11.42
CA TYR A 54 21.52 -23.39 -10.50
C TYR A 54 20.34 -24.26 -11.00
N MET A 55 19.60 -23.84 -12.03
CA MET A 55 18.48 -24.60 -12.58
C MET A 55 18.95 -25.79 -13.43
N ARG A 56 18.37 -26.97 -13.23
CA ARG A 56 18.56 -28.14 -14.11
C ARG A 56 17.44 -28.20 -15.15
N GLY A 57 17.79 -27.93 -16.42
CA GLY A 57 16.88 -28.09 -17.55
C GLY A 57 17.12 -27.05 -18.64
N MET A 58 17.67 -27.47 -19.79
CA MET A 58 18.11 -26.59 -20.88
C MET A 58 17.05 -25.56 -21.27
N ARG A 59 15.79 -25.96 -21.48
CA ARG A 59 14.71 -25.07 -21.93
C ARG A 59 14.36 -23.98 -20.91
N THR A 60 14.38 -24.31 -19.62
CA THR A 60 14.12 -23.37 -18.52
C THR A 60 15.33 -22.46 -18.29
N ILE A 61 16.55 -22.99 -18.42
CA ILE A 61 17.79 -22.21 -18.37
C ILE A 61 17.78 -21.16 -19.48
N VAL A 62 17.46 -21.52 -20.74
CA VAL A 62 17.45 -20.54 -21.84
C VAL A 62 16.37 -19.48 -21.63
N ALA A 63 15.16 -19.88 -21.21
CA ALA A 63 14.08 -18.94 -20.93
C ALA A 63 14.43 -17.96 -19.80
N SER A 64 15.02 -18.45 -18.70
CA SER A 64 15.47 -17.64 -17.58
C SER A 64 16.67 -16.75 -17.95
N LEU A 65 17.59 -17.22 -18.79
CA LEU A 65 18.71 -16.39 -19.28
C LEU A 65 18.22 -15.26 -20.17
N VAL A 66 17.27 -15.52 -21.07
CA VAL A 66 16.72 -14.49 -21.96
C VAL A 66 15.98 -13.42 -21.13
N SER A 67 15.10 -13.83 -20.21
CA SER A 67 14.39 -12.88 -19.36
C SER A 67 15.33 -12.11 -18.43
N ALA A 68 16.34 -12.77 -17.85
CA ALA A 68 17.34 -12.13 -17.00
C ALA A 68 18.24 -11.16 -17.77
N SER A 69 18.62 -11.50 -19.00
CA SER A 69 19.40 -10.62 -19.87
C SER A 69 18.62 -9.37 -20.22
N ILE A 70 17.36 -9.51 -20.63
CA ILE A 70 16.47 -8.38 -20.92
C ILE A 70 16.31 -7.51 -19.67
N THR A 71 16.02 -8.11 -18.52
CA THR A 71 15.82 -7.38 -17.25
C THR A 71 17.08 -6.63 -16.82
N THR A 72 18.26 -7.23 -16.98
CA THR A 72 19.54 -6.62 -16.62
C THR A 72 19.89 -5.47 -17.54
N VAL A 73 19.71 -5.64 -18.86
CA VAL A 73 19.93 -4.58 -19.86
C VAL A 73 18.96 -3.43 -19.63
N VAL A 74 17.68 -3.72 -19.35
CA VAL A 74 16.68 -2.71 -19.00
C VAL A 74 17.06 -1.97 -17.71
N GLY A 75 17.44 -2.69 -16.65
CA GLY A 75 17.89 -2.08 -15.39
C GLY A 75 19.10 -1.15 -15.58
N LEU A 76 20.07 -1.57 -16.40
CA LEU A 76 21.25 -0.76 -16.73
C LEU A 76 20.89 0.48 -17.55
N LEU A 77 20.02 0.34 -18.56
CA LEU A 77 19.50 1.45 -19.36
C LEU A 77 18.79 2.49 -18.51
N ILE A 78 18.00 2.05 -17.52
CA ILE A 78 17.31 2.92 -16.57
C ILE A 78 18.31 3.70 -15.72
N ILE A 79 19.37 3.07 -15.21
CA ILE A 79 20.39 3.77 -14.43
C ILE A 79 21.14 4.79 -15.29
N MET A 80 21.49 4.44 -16.53
CA MET A 80 22.18 5.35 -17.44
C MET A 80 21.33 6.56 -17.84
N HIS A 81 20.02 6.38 -18.05
CA HIS A 81 19.08 7.44 -18.44
C HIS A 81 18.04 7.72 -17.36
N SER A 82 18.47 7.72 -16.09
CA SER A 82 17.61 7.84 -14.91
C SER A 82 16.74 9.11 -14.94
N ASP A 83 17.26 10.19 -15.54
CA ASP A 83 16.54 11.46 -15.66
C ASP A 83 15.35 11.39 -16.64
N LYS A 84 15.41 10.54 -17.67
CA LYS A 84 14.37 10.40 -18.70
C LYS A 84 13.37 9.29 -18.44
N PHE A 85 13.68 8.37 -17.52
CA PHE A 85 12.83 7.23 -17.23
C PHE A 85 11.38 7.61 -16.82
N PRO A 86 11.15 8.57 -15.89
CA PRO A 86 9.79 8.98 -15.55
C PRO A 86 9.03 9.63 -16.72
N GLU A 87 9.74 10.35 -17.58
CA GLU A 87 9.17 11.00 -18.77
C GLU A 87 8.66 9.93 -19.76
N VAL A 88 9.43 8.87 -20.00
CA VAL A 88 9.03 7.76 -20.87
C VAL A 88 7.78 7.04 -20.34
N ILE A 89 7.71 6.80 -19.03
CA ILE A 89 6.52 6.18 -18.42
C ILE A 89 5.29 7.05 -18.63
N VAL A 90 5.39 8.35 -18.36
CA VAL A 90 4.26 9.27 -18.53
C VAL A 90 3.90 9.47 -19.98
N PHE A 91 4.87 9.40 -20.89
CA PHE A 91 4.60 9.43 -22.32
C PHE A 91 3.78 8.20 -22.76
N LEU A 92 4.21 6.99 -22.39
CA LEU A 92 3.46 5.77 -22.67
C LEU A 92 2.07 5.77 -22.03
N LEU A 93 1.98 6.24 -20.78
CA LEU A 93 0.72 6.41 -20.07
C LEU A 93 -0.18 7.42 -20.78
N GLY A 94 0.38 8.53 -21.28
CA GLY A 94 -0.33 9.57 -22.03
C GLY A 94 -0.90 9.02 -23.35
N ILE A 95 -0.14 8.20 -24.09
CA ILE A 95 -0.64 7.52 -25.30
C ILE A 95 -1.83 6.63 -24.92
N LEU A 96 -1.64 5.77 -23.93
CA LEU A 96 -2.66 4.81 -23.53
C LEU A 96 -3.93 5.52 -23.03
N LEU A 97 -3.76 6.59 -22.26
CA LEU A 97 -4.85 7.39 -21.72
C LEU A 97 -5.57 8.19 -22.81
N ALA A 98 -4.84 8.71 -23.81
CA ALA A 98 -5.44 9.37 -24.96
C ALA A 98 -6.28 8.40 -25.78
N ILE A 99 -5.77 7.21 -26.08
CA ILE A 99 -6.52 6.15 -26.80
C ILE A 99 -7.75 5.73 -25.99
N PHE A 100 -7.58 5.54 -24.67
CA PHE A 100 -8.67 5.17 -23.78
C PHE A 100 -9.77 6.25 -23.73
N GLY A 101 -9.40 7.52 -23.60
CA GLY A 101 -10.34 8.65 -23.62
C GLY A 101 -11.06 8.78 -24.96
N LEU A 102 -10.37 8.53 -26.07
CA LEU A 102 -10.98 8.51 -27.40
C LEU A 102 -11.95 7.33 -27.57
N TYR A 103 -11.56 6.15 -27.07
CA TYR A 103 -12.41 4.96 -27.09
C TYR A 103 -13.71 5.19 -26.30
N GLN A 104 -13.60 5.79 -25.11
CA GLN A 104 -14.78 6.13 -24.30
C GLN A 104 -15.68 7.15 -25.02
N PHE A 105 -15.09 8.10 -25.77
CA PHE A 105 -15.84 9.08 -26.55
C PHE A 105 -16.62 8.43 -27.70
N PHE A 106 -15.98 7.52 -28.44
CA PHE A 106 -16.63 6.73 -29.49
C PHE A 106 -17.74 5.83 -28.94
N SER A 107 -17.51 5.18 -27.80
CA SER A 107 -18.50 4.35 -27.13
C SER A 107 -19.78 5.15 -26.82
N LEU A 108 -19.63 6.36 -26.27
CA LEU A 108 -20.77 7.24 -25.95
C LEU A 108 -21.51 7.72 -27.20
N LEU A 109 -20.81 8.00 -28.31
CA LEU A 109 -21.43 8.37 -29.58
C LEU A 109 -22.33 7.26 -30.15
N VAL A 110 -21.91 6.00 -30.00
CA VAL A 110 -22.68 4.83 -30.45
C VAL A 110 -23.87 4.57 -29.51
N VAL A 111 -23.64 4.57 -28.20
CA VAL A 111 -24.67 4.29 -27.19
C VAL A 111 -25.74 5.38 -27.13
N ARG A 112 -25.39 6.65 -27.40
CA ARG A 112 -26.34 7.77 -27.47
C ARG A 112 -27.42 7.58 -28.53
N LYS A 113 -27.21 6.74 -29.55
CA LYS A 113 -28.25 6.39 -30.53
C LYS A 113 -29.27 5.39 -29.98
N LEU A 114 -28.93 4.64 -28.94
CA LEU A 114 -29.76 3.56 -28.38
C LEU A 114 -30.41 3.95 -27.04
N THR A 115 -29.77 4.77 -26.20
CA THR A 115 -30.27 5.13 -24.87
C THR A 115 -29.87 6.54 -24.43
N HIS A 116 -30.52 7.07 -23.37
CA HIS A 116 -30.15 8.35 -22.77
C HIS A 116 -28.85 8.19 -21.97
N VAL A 117 -27.76 8.67 -22.56
CA VAL A 117 -26.43 8.65 -21.95
C VAL A 117 -26.30 9.80 -20.95
N PRO A 118 -25.95 9.54 -19.69
CA PRO A 118 -25.80 10.58 -18.71
C PRO A 118 -24.57 11.46 -18.97
N VAL A 119 -24.71 12.76 -18.70
CA VAL A 119 -23.70 13.78 -19.05
C VAL A 119 -22.36 13.58 -18.34
N TYR A 120 -22.34 12.91 -17.18
CA TYR A 120 -21.10 12.66 -16.43
C TYR A 120 -20.10 11.79 -17.21
N ASP A 121 -20.56 10.82 -18.01
CA ASP A 121 -19.67 9.96 -18.79
C ASP A 121 -18.97 10.72 -19.91
N PHE A 122 -19.65 11.70 -20.50
CA PHE A 122 -19.08 12.58 -21.51
C PHE A 122 -17.99 13.48 -20.93
N ILE A 123 -18.24 14.05 -19.75
CA ILE A 123 -17.25 14.87 -19.05
C ILE A 123 -16.03 14.03 -18.68
N LEU A 124 -16.22 12.83 -18.12
CA LEU A 124 -15.13 11.92 -17.77
C LEU A 124 -14.28 11.55 -18.99
N SER A 125 -14.92 11.23 -20.11
CA SER A 125 -14.24 10.90 -21.37
C SER A 125 -13.45 12.08 -21.93
N ALA A 126 -14.01 13.29 -21.85
CA ALA A 126 -13.34 14.51 -22.32
C ALA A 126 -12.13 14.85 -21.44
N VAL A 127 -12.29 14.74 -20.12
CA VAL A 127 -11.20 14.98 -19.16
C VAL A 127 -10.08 13.96 -19.32
N SER A 128 -10.40 12.67 -19.50
CA SER A 128 -9.37 11.63 -19.70
C SER A 128 -8.60 11.82 -21.01
N ALA A 129 -9.30 12.14 -22.11
CA ALA A 129 -8.66 12.44 -23.39
C ALA A 129 -7.77 13.69 -23.31
N ALA A 130 -8.25 14.77 -22.68
CA ALA A 130 -7.47 15.99 -22.48
C ALA A 130 -6.24 15.74 -21.59
N ALA A 131 -6.39 14.98 -20.51
CA ALA A 131 -5.27 14.60 -19.65
C ALA A 131 -4.20 13.80 -20.41
N GLY A 132 -4.61 12.82 -21.22
CA GLY A 132 -3.70 12.07 -22.08
C GLY A 132 -2.94 12.98 -23.06
N PHE A 133 -3.63 13.92 -23.70
CA PHE A 133 -3.00 14.87 -24.62
C PHE A 133 -2.00 15.80 -23.91
N VAL A 134 -2.34 16.31 -22.72
CA VAL A 134 -1.43 17.14 -21.90
C VAL A 134 -0.17 16.37 -21.52
N MET A 135 -0.31 15.08 -21.16
CA MET A 135 0.82 14.21 -20.85
C MET A 135 1.74 14.00 -22.06
N LEU A 136 1.20 13.94 -23.27
CA LEU A 136 1.98 13.81 -24.52
C LEU A 136 2.69 15.11 -24.91
N ALA A 137 2.03 16.26 -24.71
CA ALA A 137 2.59 17.56 -25.09
C ALA A 137 3.73 17.99 -24.15
N TRP A 138 3.65 17.68 -22.86
CA TRP A 138 4.66 18.02 -21.86
C TRP A 138 4.94 16.88 -20.88
N PRO A 139 5.66 15.83 -21.33
CA PRO A 139 5.99 14.67 -20.48
C PRO A 139 6.88 15.05 -19.28
N ASP A 140 7.78 16.02 -19.43
CA ASP A 140 8.71 16.47 -18.38
C ASP A 140 8.00 17.08 -17.17
N LYS A 141 6.96 17.88 -17.43
CA LYS A 141 6.17 18.51 -16.36
C LYS A 141 5.16 17.53 -15.79
N SER A 142 4.51 16.77 -16.66
CA SER A 142 3.50 15.79 -16.30
C SER A 142 4.08 14.68 -15.43
N SER A 143 5.29 14.20 -15.71
CA SER A 143 5.97 13.19 -14.89
C SER A 143 6.26 13.68 -13.48
N LYS A 144 6.81 14.88 -13.32
CA LYS A 144 7.03 15.48 -11.99
C LYS A 144 5.73 15.66 -11.22
N PHE A 145 4.70 16.21 -11.87
CA PHE A 145 3.39 16.40 -11.25
C PHE A 145 2.77 15.06 -10.81
N LEU A 146 2.81 14.06 -11.68
CA LEU A 146 2.25 12.73 -11.41
C LEU A 146 3.00 12.03 -10.27
N LEU A 147 4.33 12.12 -10.24
CA LEU A 147 5.14 11.58 -9.14
C LEU A 147 4.82 12.28 -7.81
N ILE A 148 4.68 13.61 -7.80
CA ILE A 148 4.29 14.36 -6.60
C ILE A 148 2.88 13.94 -6.15
N PHE A 149 1.94 13.78 -7.09
CA PHE A 149 0.57 13.35 -6.79
C PHE A 149 0.51 11.93 -6.22
N ILE A 150 1.27 11.00 -6.81
CA ILE A 150 1.42 9.64 -6.28
C ILE A 150 2.09 9.67 -4.91
N GLY A 151 3.14 10.48 -4.72
CA GLY A 151 3.81 10.67 -3.44
C GLY A 151 2.87 11.18 -2.35
N ALA A 152 2.07 12.19 -2.66
CA ALA A 152 1.03 12.72 -1.77
C ALA A 152 -0.02 11.66 -1.41
N SER A 153 -0.44 10.85 -2.39
CA SER A 153 -1.39 9.76 -2.16
C SER A 153 -0.82 8.70 -1.21
N ILE A 154 0.45 8.32 -1.40
CA ILE A 154 1.17 7.38 -0.52
C ILE A 154 1.35 7.98 0.88
N PHE A 155 1.65 9.28 0.96
CA PHE A 155 1.77 9.99 2.23
C PHE A 155 0.45 9.98 3.03
N VAL A 156 -0.67 10.31 2.37
CA VAL A 156 -2.02 10.24 2.97
C VAL A 156 -2.37 8.80 3.40
N TYR A 157 -2.02 7.81 2.57
CA TYR A 157 -2.18 6.40 2.93
C TYR A 157 -1.34 6.00 4.15
N GLY A 158 -0.10 6.49 4.25
CA GLY A 158 0.77 6.29 5.39
C GLY A 158 0.17 6.85 6.68
N ILE A 159 -0.38 8.06 6.64
CA ILE A 159 -1.10 8.68 7.76
C ILE A 159 -2.34 7.87 8.14
N SER A 160 -3.13 7.45 7.16
CA SER A 160 -4.34 6.66 7.38
C SER A 160 -4.02 5.33 8.06
N THR A 161 -2.92 4.70 7.66
CA THR A 161 -2.43 3.45 8.28
C THR A 161 -1.91 3.69 9.70
N LEU A 162 -1.27 4.83 9.96
CA LEU A 162 -0.83 5.22 11.30
C LEU A 162 -2.01 5.43 12.24
N LEU A 163 -3.05 6.16 11.79
CA LEU A 163 -4.28 6.39 12.56
C LEU A 163 -5.04 5.09 12.82
N ALA A 164 -5.18 4.22 11.82
CA ALA A 164 -5.81 2.91 11.98
C ALA A 164 -5.08 2.07 13.04
N THR A 165 -3.75 2.10 13.03
CA THR A 165 -2.93 1.36 14.01
C THR A 165 -3.10 1.94 15.43
N MET A 166 -3.17 3.27 15.58
CA MET A 166 -3.46 3.90 16.88
C MET A 166 -4.86 3.55 17.40
N ARG A 167 -5.89 3.58 16.53
CA ARG A 167 -7.26 3.19 16.88
C ARG A 167 -7.34 1.75 17.34
N ILE A 168 -6.66 0.82 16.66
CA ILE A 168 -6.61 -0.59 17.08
C ILE A 168 -5.93 -0.76 18.44
N ARG A 169 -4.88 0.01 18.75
CA ARG A 169 -4.29 0.00 20.11
C ARG A 169 -5.23 0.54 21.17
N MET A 170 -5.99 1.60 20.88
CA MET A 170 -6.98 2.12 21.83
C MET A 170 -8.13 1.13 22.05
N ALA A 171 -8.60 0.45 21.00
CA ALA A 171 -9.60 -0.59 21.09
C ALA A 171 -9.09 -1.85 21.82
N MET A 172 -7.82 -2.25 21.62
CA MET A 172 -7.19 -3.30 22.42
C MET A 172 -7.03 -2.88 23.89
N ASN A 173 -6.72 -1.61 24.17
CA ASN A 173 -6.66 -1.12 25.55
C ASN A 173 -8.04 -1.02 26.20
N GLU A 174 -9.11 -0.86 25.42
CA GLU A 174 -10.50 -0.92 25.89
C GLU A 174 -10.96 -2.37 26.09
N GLU A 175 -10.59 -3.30 25.22
CA GLU A 175 -10.85 -4.74 25.42
C GLU A 175 -9.98 -5.34 26.53
N GLU A 176 -8.75 -4.86 26.74
CA GLU A 176 -7.90 -5.21 27.89
C GLU A 176 -8.48 -4.60 29.17
N LYS A 177 -8.98 -3.36 29.15
CA LYS A 177 -9.74 -2.80 30.29
C LYS A 177 -11.08 -3.50 30.53
N GLN A 178 -11.80 -3.96 29.49
CA GLN A 178 -13.05 -4.71 29.62
C GLN A 178 -12.87 -6.20 29.87
N THR A 179 -11.69 -6.77 29.61
CA THR A 179 -11.33 -8.17 29.95
C THR A 179 -10.66 -8.25 31.32
N PHE A 180 -9.96 -7.19 31.74
CA PHE A 180 -9.28 -7.11 33.04
C PHE A 180 -10.12 -6.40 34.14
N SER A 181 -11.25 -5.74 33.81
CA SER A 181 -12.21 -5.17 34.78
C SER A 181 -13.49 -5.99 35.07
N PRO A 182 -13.67 -7.25 34.60
CA PRO A 182 -14.73 -8.12 35.13
C PRO A 182 -14.26 -9.22 36.11
N TYR A 183 -12.95 -9.33 36.41
CA TYR A 183 -12.44 -10.38 37.31
C TYR A 183 -11.87 -9.88 38.64
N GLU A 184 -11.77 -8.57 38.87
CA GLU A 184 -11.36 -8.03 40.18
C GLU A 184 -12.53 -7.75 41.15
N ASP A 185 -13.78 -7.66 40.67
CA ASP A 185 -14.92 -7.32 41.53
C ASP A 185 -15.54 -8.54 42.25
N VAL A 186 -15.30 -9.77 41.75
CA VAL A 186 -15.85 -11.00 42.37
C VAL A 186 -14.89 -11.57 43.44
N SER A 187 -13.63 -11.13 43.45
CA SER A 187 -12.59 -11.61 44.39
C SER A 187 -12.64 -10.90 45.74
N GLY A 188 -13.09 -9.64 45.79
CA GLY A 188 -13.24 -8.88 47.04
C GLY A 188 -14.50 -9.28 47.81
N GLU A 189 -15.62 -9.44 47.09
CA GLU A 189 -16.93 -9.67 47.71
C GLU A 189 -17.08 -11.06 48.36
N LYS A 190 -16.30 -12.06 47.92
CA LYS A 190 -16.28 -13.39 48.55
C LYS A 190 -15.45 -13.43 49.83
N LYS A 191 -14.36 -12.67 49.88
CA LYS A 191 -13.45 -12.65 51.03
C LYS A 191 -14.09 -11.95 52.23
N ASP A 192 -14.80 -10.85 51.97
CA ASP A 192 -15.55 -10.13 53.00
C ASP A 192 -16.71 -10.97 53.57
N LYS A 193 -17.34 -11.82 52.75
CA LYS A 193 -18.43 -12.72 53.18
C LYS A 193 -17.94 -13.98 53.90
N GLU A 194 -16.77 -14.53 53.54
CA GLU A 194 -16.13 -15.65 54.26
C GLU A 194 -15.56 -15.20 55.62
N ASP A 195 -15.00 -13.99 55.70
CA ASP A 195 -14.50 -13.41 56.95
C ASP A 195 -15.65 -12.99 57.89
N GLU A 196 -16.81 -12.57 57.35
CA GLU A 196 -18.00 -12.26 58.18
C GLU A 196 -18.78 -13.52 58.61
N ALA A 197 -18.73 -14.61 57.82
CA ALA A 197 -19.34 -15.90 58.17
C ALA A 197 -18.51 -16.67 59.21
N SER A 198 -17.18 -16.68 59.09
CA SER A 198 -16.30 -17.33 60.08
C SER A 198 -16.31 -16.62 61.45
N ARG A 199 -16.59 -15.31 61.48
CA ARG A 199 -16.79 -14.56 62.74
C ARG A 199 -18.12 -14.84 63.44
N LYS A 200 -19.11 -15.43 62.74
CA LYS A 200 -20.44 -15.75 63.31
C LYS A 200 -20.60 -17.21 63.72
N GLU A 201 -19.63 -18.07 63.44
CA GLU A 201 -19.68 -19.52 63.71
C GLU A 201 -18.71 -20.03 64.79
N GLU A 202 -18.02 -19.18 65.56
CA GLU A 202 -17.34 -19.62 66.79
C GLU A 202 -18.39 -20.06 67.84
N PRO A 203 -18.48 -21.36 68.20
CA PRO A 203 -19.27 -21.79 69.33
C PRO A 203 -18.45 -21.51 70.60
N THR A 204 -19.06 -20.83 71.56
CA THR A 204 -18.60 -20.80 72.95
C THR A 204 -18.48 -22.23 73.48
N GLU A 205 -17.27 -22.80 73.46
CA GLU A 205 -16.90 -23.97 74.24
C GLU A 205 -16.63 -23.52 75.68
N ASN A 206 -17.68 -23.55 76.50
CA ASN A 206 -17.61 -23.49 77.97
C ASN A 206 -18.46 -24.66 78.50
N ASP A 207 -17.79 -25.69 79.01
CA ASP A 207 -18.09 -26.38 80.27
C ASP A 207 -17.36 -27.74 80.28
N VAL A 208 -16.25 -27.83 81.04
CA VAL A 208 -15.97 -28.76 82.15
C VAL A 208 -14.71 -28.26 82.88
#